data_AF-A0A0A9WBJ0-F1
#
_entry.id   AF-A0A0A9WBJ0-F1
#
_cell.length_a   1.000
_cell.length_b   1.000
_cell.length_c   1.000
_cell.angle_alpha   90.00
_cell.angle_beta   90.00
_cell.angle_gamma   90.00
#
_symmetry.space_group_name_H-M   'P 1'
#
loop_
_entity.id
_entity.type
_entity.pdbx_description
1 polymer ?
#
loop_
_entity_poly.entity_id
_entity_poly.type
_entity_poly.pdbx_seq_one_letter_code
_entity_poly.pdbx_strand_id
1 'polypeptide(L)'
;LLNMAGVGRGALFSPRRAPLGSAPAASSVWVPTVVVANNAPLVDQETDDFMRNLKTLWSQCKKCQALFNMLQTQFSRVDQPFEKALVMVRQSPDYNPSKQMSLALTVMEQFSLWTKNFGPNVFESLNPKLKHEAFQVASRQRNWNLSVLIVDVYQLVEDKELLLPHINNMLKLHMYKESCEWVLLLNLQDRFGIMEFLLPLLLLDKWNVVDSFLKKCPKHNLKLIKFLDDMIGRGNTGQEMASIATELNVPDVKHSAFTKFSQYKTLVKMVKKLRAIHNVSDDETPNCAIRHGISSINFLVYRRYSEASISKEAFREMVLDNNKNRNSEVIQHLISKLCDLGDPKE
;
A
#
# COMPACT_ATOMS: atom_id res chain seq x y z
N LEU A 1 -72.27 12.25 16.53
CA LEU A 1 -73.28 11.16 16.54
C LEU A 1 -73.40 10.63 15.11
N LEU A 2 -72.94 9.38 14.88
CA LEU A 2 -73.49 8.33 14.00
C LEU A 2 -73.86 8.69 12.53
N ASN A 3 -73.67 7.89 11.50
CA ASN A 3 -73.00 6.63 11.19
C ASN A 3 -73.20 6.46 9.66
N MET A 4 -72.17 6.10 8.89
CA MET A 4 -72.05 4.84 8.13
C MET A 4 -72.76 4.67 6.77
N ALA A 5 -71.88 4.34 5.80
CA ALA A 5 -71.94 3.25 4.80
C ALA A 5 -72.81 3.36 3.54
N GLY A 6 -72.21 3.02 2.38
CA GLY A 6 -72.96 2.52 1.21
C GLY A 6 -72.42 2.76 -0.21
N VAL A 7 -71.25 2.18 -0.56
CA VAL A 7 -70.99 1.36 -1.78
C VAL A 7 -71.41 1.85 -3.19
N GLY A 8 -70.46 1.90 -4.15
CA GLY A 8 -70.76 1.60 -5.58
C GLY A 8 -69.92 2.22 -6.71
N ARG A 9 -68.84 1.53 -7.12
CA ARG A 9 -68.25 1.36 -8.48
C ARG A 9 -67.96 2.58 -9.39
N GLY A 10 -66.70 2.70 -9.81
CA GLY A 10 -66.30 3.42 -11.02
C GLY A 10 -64.78 3.52 -11.16
N ALA A 11 -64.20 2.69 -12.02
CA ALA A 11 -62.77 2.43 -12.18
C ALA A 11 -61.98 3.58 -12.82
N LEU A 12 -60.82 3.94 -12.28
CA LEU A 12 -59.71 4.57 -13.04
C LEU A 12 -58.35 4.15 -12.45
N PHE A 13 -57.65 3.34 -13.25
CA PHE A 13 -56.19 3.10 -13.35
C PHE A 13 -55.27 3.40 -12.15
N SER A 14 -54.69 2.33 -11.60
CA SER A 14 -53.36 2.33 -10.95
C SER A 14 -52.26 2.10 -12.02
N PRO A 15 -50.96 2.35 -11.72
CA PRO A 15 -50.21 1.31 -11.03
C PRO A 15 -49.33 1.80 -9.87
N ARG A 16 -49.34 0.93 -8.86
CA ARG A 16 -48.49 0.82 -7.68
C ARG A 16 -47.00 1.04 -7.97
N ARG A 17 -46.35 1.80 -7.08
CA ARG A 17 -44.91 1.69 -6.79
C ARG A 17 -44.60 0.26 -6.33
N ALA A 18 -43.73 -0.41 -7.09
CA ALA A 18 -43.07 -1.64 -6.67
C ALA A 18 -42.03 -1.34 -5.56
N PRO A 19 -41.71 -2.32 -4.69
CA PRO A 19 -40.71 -2.15 -3.64
C PRO A 19 -39.33 -2.02 -4.25
N LEU A 20 -38.54 -1.09 -3.71
CA LEU A 20 -37.14 -0.85 -4.06
C LEU A 20 -36.35 -2.16 -4.01
N GLY A 21 -35.99 -2.67 -5.19
CA GLY A 21 -35.05 -3.76 -5.36
C GLY A 21 -33.70 -3.37 -4.77
N SER A 22 -33.13 -4.29 -4.00
CA SER A 22 -31.77 -4.27 -3.50
C SER A 22 -30.78 -3.94 -4.61
N ALA A 23 -30.06 -2.83 -4.46
CA ALA A 23 -28.91 -2.50 -5.29
C ALA A 23 -27.86 -3.63 -5.21
N PRO A 24 -27.26 -4.08 -6.34
CA PRO A 24 -26.15 -5.00 -6.26
C PRO A 24 -24.98 -4.24 -5.64
N ALA A 25 -24.40 -4.79 -4.56
CA ALA A 25 -23.12 -4.35 -4.05
C ALA A 25 -22.08 -4.55 -5.16
N ALA A 26 -21.71 -3.46 -5.83
CA ALA A 26 -20.60 -3.44 -6.77
C ALA A 26 -19.29 -3.57 -5.99
N SER A 27 -18.93 -4.80 -5.63
CA SER A 27 -17.56 -5.17 -5.31
C SER A 27 -16.81 -5.32 -6.64
N SER A 28 -16.43 -4.18 -7.24
CA SER A 28 -15.52 -4.14 -8.38
C SER A 28 -14.10 -4.47 -7.93
N VAL A 29 -13.88 -5.74 -7.59
CA VAL A 29 -12.55 -6.31 -7.37
C VAL A 29 -11.93 -6.55 -8.74
N TRP A 30 -11.24 -5.54 -9.26
CA TRP A 30 -10.53 -5.59 -10.53
C TRP A 30 -9.51 -6.75 -10.53
N VAL A 31 -9.53 -7.56 -11.60
CA VAL A 31 -8.59 -8.65 -11.87
C VAL A 31 -7.63 -8.11 -12.95
N PRO A 32 -6.31 -7.99 -12.70
CA PRO A 32 -5.39 -7.63 -13.76
C PRO A 32 -5.27 -8.82 -14.73
N THR A 33 -5.98 -8.77 -15.85
CA THR A 33 -5.66 -9.61 -17.01
C THR A 33 -4.49 -8.95 -17.74
N VAL A 34 -3.27 -9.17 -17.26
CA VAL A 34 -2.07 -8.87 -18.04
C VAL A 34 -2.04 -9.91 -19.17
N VAL A 35 -2.42 -9.48 -20.37
CA VAL A 35 -2.39 -10.29 -21.59
C VAL A 35 -0.92 -10.49 -21.99
N VAL A 36 -0.34 -11.64 -21.66
CA VAL A 36 0.91 -12.13 -22.24
C VAL A 36 0.78 -13.64 -22.46
N ALA A 37 1.15 -14.06 -23.68
CA ALA A 37 0.91 -15.35 -24.31
C ALA A 37 1.06 -16.58 -23.39
N ASN A 38 0.03 -17.42 -23.41
CA ASN A 38 0.08 -18.79 -22.90
C ASN A 38 1.05 -19.62 -23.74
N ASN A 39 2.34 -19.55 -23.43
CA ASN A 39 3.25 -20.63 -23.77
C ASN A 39 3.36 -21.56 -22.56
N ALA A 40 2.25 -22.26 -22.27
CA ALA A 40 2.31 -23.38 -21.34
C ALA A 40 3.13 -24.51 -22.00
N PRO A 41 4.13 -25.09 -21.33
CA PRO A 41 4.76 -26.32 -21.81
C PRO A 41 3.68 -27.40 -21.96
N LEU A 42 3.82 -28.26 -22.97
CA LEU A 42 3.04 -29.48 -23.13
C LEU A 42 3.08 -30.25 -21.81
N VAL A 43 1.96 -30.30 -21.10
CA VAL A 43 1.86 -31.06 -19.85
C VAL A 43 1.86 -32.54 -20.22
N ASP A 44 2.76 -33.31 -19.61
CA ASP A 44 2.82 -34.76 -19.73
C ASP A 44 1.56 -35.40 -19.12
N GLN A 45 1.02 -36.41 -19.81
CA GLN A 45 -0.18 -37.16 -19.39
C GLN A 45 -0.08 -37.66 -17.94
N GLU A 46 1.13 -38.03 -17.49
CA GLU A 46 1.40 -38.45 -16.11
C GLU A 46 1.14 -37.33 -15.08
N THR A 47 1.48 -36.07 -15.38
CA THR A 47 1.13 -34.92 -14.52
C THR A 47 -0.37 -34.74 -14.42
N ASP A 48 -1.09 -34.85 -15.54
CA ASP A 48 -2.53 -34.61 -15.56
C ASP A 48 -3.30 -35.72 -14.83
N ASP A 49 -2.85 -36.97 -14.93
CA ASP A 49 -3.36 -38.09 -14.13
C ASP A 49 -3.08 -37.86 -12.63
N PHE A 50 -1.85 -37.46 -12.28
CA PHE A 50 -1.49 -37.14 -10.90
C PHE A 50 -2.36 -36.00 -10.33
N MET A 51 -2.51 -34.91 -11.08
CA MET A 51 -3.25 -33.74 -10.62
C MET A 51 -4.75 -34.00 -10.54
N ARG A 52 -5.32 -34.88 -11.36
CA ARG A 52 -6.69 -35.37 -11.18
C ARG A 52 -6.85 -36.11 -9.86
N ASN A 53 -5.93 -37.02 -9.54
CA ASN A 53 -5.96 -37.76 -8.28
C ASN A 53 -5.78 -36.82 -7.07
N LEU A 54 -4.84 -35.87 -7.16
CA LEU A 54 -4.61 -34.87 -6.12
C LEU A 54 -5.84 -34.00 -5.87
N LYS A 55 -6.53 -33.56 -6.93
CA LYS A 55 -7.78 -32.77 -6.83
C LYS A 55 -8.91 -33.56 -6.19
N THR A 56 -9.06 -34.84 -6.54
CA THR A 56 -10.05 -35.74 -5.93
C THR A 56 -9.78 -35.89 -4.44
N LEU A 57 -8.53 -36.16 -4.04
CA LEU A 57 -8.16 -36.28 -2.63
C LEU A 57 -8.37 -34.96 -1.86
N TRP A 58 -8.00 -33.83 -2.45
CA TRP A 58 -8.25 -32.50 -1.89
C TRP A 58 -9.75 -32.19 -1.71
N SER A 59 -10.60 -32.71 -2.59
CA SER A 59 -12.05 -32.55 -2.46
C SER A 59 -12.61 -33.33 -1.26
N GLN A 60 -12.01 -34.48 -0.94
CA GLN A 60 -12.47 -35.38 0.13
C GLN A 60 -11.93 -34.99 1.51
N CYS A 61 -10.62 -34.72 1.65
CA CYS A 61 -9.98 -34.57 2.96
C CYS A 61 -9.32 -33.19 3.19
N LYS A 62 -9.29 -32.30 2.19
CA LYS A 62 -8.53 -31.03 2.22
C LYS A 62 -7.07 -31.26 2.65
N LYS A 63 -6.63 -30.67 3.76
CA LYS A 63 -5.31 -30.89 4.36
C LYS A 63 -5.36 -32.18 5.20
N CYS A 64 -4.82 -33.27 4.67
CA CYS A 64 -4.70 -34.54 5.39
C CYS A 64 -3.36 -35.22 5.13
N GLN A 65 -2.94 -36.13 6.02
CA GLN A 65 -1.63 -36.78 5.92
C GLN A 65 -1.46 -37.57 4.61
N ALA A 66 -2.53 -38.17 4.09
CA ALA A 66 -2.49 -38.87 2.80
C ALA A 66 -2.12 -37.91 1.64
N LEU A 67 -2.68 -36.70 1.62
CA LEU A 67 -2.36 -35.67 0.64
C LEU A 67 -0.89 -35.23 0.76
N PHE A 68 -0.42 -35.02 1.99
CA PHE A 68 0.96 -34.64 2.25
C PHE A 68 1.94 -35.72 1.78
N ASN A 69 1.71 -36.98 2.16
CA ASN A 69 2.54 -38.11 1.74
C ASN A 69 2.55 -38.27 0.21
N MET A 70 1.39 -38.08 -0.43
CA MET A 70 1.27 -38.13 -1.90
C MET A 70 2.13 -37.04 -2.56
N LEU A 71 2.13 -35.81 -2.04
CA LEU A 71 2.98 -34.72 -2.55
C LEU A 71 4.47 -35.00 -2.31
N GLN A 72 4.85 -35.37 -1.09
CA GLN A 72 6.24 -35.66 -0.72
C GLN A 72 6.84 -36.80 -1.57
N THR A 73 6.06 -37.86 -1.80
CA THR A 73 6.48 -39.01 -2.63
C THR A 73 6.72 -38.57 -4.08
N GLN A 74 5.87 -37.69 -4.61
CA GLN A 74 6.02 -37.22 -5.98
C GLN A 74 7.24 -36.33 -6.16
N PHE A 75 7.47 -35.37 -5.26
CA PHE A 75 8.66 -34.53 -5.33
C PHE A 75 9.95 -35.34 -5.26
N SER A 76 9.94 -36.47 -4.55
CA SER A 76 11.09 -37.38 -4.45
C SER A 76 11.27 -38.26 -5.69
N ARG A 77 10.24 -38.43 -6.53
CA ARG A 77 10.27 -39.30 -7.72
C ARG A 77 10.61 -38.55 -9.01
N VAL A 78 10.36 -37.25 -9.06
CA VAL A 78 10.52 -36.45 -10.29
C VAL A 78 11.93 -35.87 -10.43
N ASP A 79 12.46 -35.85 -11.65
CA ASP A 79 13.80 -35.32 -11.93
C ASP A 79 13.88 -33.78 -11.79
N GLN A 80 12.78 -33.07 -12.08
CA GLN A 80 12.70 -31.61 -12.04
C GLN A 80 11.63 -31.14 -11.03
N PRO A 81 11.90 -31.24 -9.73
CA PRO A 81 10.91 -31.03 -8.68
C PRO A 81 10.41 -29.58 -8.61
N PHE A 82 11.27 -28.59 -8.86
CA PHE A 82 10.87 -27.18 -8.91
C PHE A 82 9.93 -26.87 -10.08
N GLU A 83 10.23 -27.36 -11.28
CA GLU A 83 9.33 -27.17 -12.44
C GLU A 83 7.97 -27.82 -12.16
N LYS A 84 7.99 -29.06 -11.65
CA LYS A 84 6.77 -29.79 -11.32
C LYS A 84 5.92 -29.08 -10.27
N ALA A 85 6.55 -28.54 -9.23
CA ALA A 85 5.85 -27.78 -8.19
C ALA A 85 5.12 -26.54 -8.76
N LEU A 86 5.75 -25.77 -9.66
CA LEU A 86 5.07 -24.65 -10.33
C LEU A 86 3.89 -25.10 -11.20
N VAL A 87 4.04 -26.21 -11.92
CA VAL A 87 2.95 -26.78 -12.75
C VAL A 87 1.77 -27.19 -11.86
N MET A 88 2.03 -27.89 -10.75
CA MET A 88 1.00 -28.30 -9.79
C MET A 88 0.27 -27.08 -9.19
N VAL A 89 0.99 -26.01 -8.86
CA VAL A 89 0.40 -24.75 -8.38
C VAL A 89 -0.51 -24.13 -9.44
N ARG A 90 -0.05 -24.02 -10.70
CA ARG A 90 -0.86 -23.46 -11.81
C ARG A 90 -2.11 -24.28 -12.10
N GLN A 91 -2.01 -25.60 -12.02
CA GLN A 91 -3.13 -26.51 -12.29
C GLN A 91 -4.09 -26.66 -11.10
N SER A 92 -3.78 -26.05 -9.95
CA SER A 92 -4.67 -26.07 -8.79
C SER A 92 -5.95 -25.27 -9.08
N PRO A 93 -7.14 -25.77 -8.69
CA PRO A 93 -8.42 -25.15 -9.03
C PRO A 93 -8.59 -23.77 -8.38
N ASP A 94 -7.80 -23.50 -7.35
CA ASP A 94 -7.81 -22.28 -6.56
C ASP A 94 -6.58 -21.38 -6.78
N TYR A 95 -5.87 -21.58 -7.90
CA TYR A 95 -4.81 -20.70 -8.33
C TYR A 95 -5.30 -19.24 -8.50
N ASN A 96 -6.41 -19.00 -9.17
CA ASN A 96 -6.91 -17.61 -9.34
C ASN A 96 -7.65 -17.02 -8.11
N PRO A 97 -8.47 -17.77 -7.35
CA PRO A 97 -9.17 -17.22 -6.19
C PRO A 97 -8.28 -17.06 -4.94
N SER A 98 -8.43 -15.93 -4.25
CA SER A 98 -7.76 -15.63 -2.98
C SER A 98 -8.36 -16.43 -1.81
N LYS A 99 -8.11 -17.73 -1.73
CA LYS A 99 -8.52 -18.57 -0.59
C LYS A 99 -7.34 -18.77 0.36
N GLN A 100 -7.57 -18.51 1.65
CA GLN A 100 -6.57 -18.74 2.71
C GLN A 100 -6.19 -20.22 2.84
N MET A 101 -7.13 -21.13 2.58
CA MET A 101 -6.89 -22.56 2.45
C MET A 101 -7.01 -22.96 0.98
N SER A 102 -5.88 -22.98 0.28
CA SER A 102 -5.82 -23.40 -1.12
C SER A 102 -4.94 -24.64 -1.33
N LEU A 103 -5.27 -25.42 -2.34
CA LEU A 103 -4.44 -26.51 -2.83
C LEU A 103 -3.12 -25.96 -3.34
N ALA A 104 -3.14 -24.85 -4.08
CA ALA A 104 -1.93 -24.15 -4.52
C ALA A 104 -0.99 -23.81 -3.35
N LEU A 105 -1.53 -23.26 -2.25
CA LEU A 105 -0.75 -22.98 -1.05
C LEU A 105 -0.23 -24.27 -0.40
N THR A 106 -1.08 -25.29 -0.30
CA THR A 106 -0.71 -26.58 0.32
C THR A 106 0.40 -27.29 -0.46
N VAL A 107 0.35 -27.27 -1.80
CA VAL A 107 1.41 -27.79 -2.67
C VAL A 107 2.73 -27.10 -2.36
N MET A 108 2.73 -25.76 -2.29
CA MET A 108 3.95 -25.00 -2.02
C MET A 108 4.45 -25.16 -0.57
N GLU A 109 3.56 -25.28 0.41
CA GLU A 109 3.92 -25.60 1.81
C GLU A 109 4.63 -26.96 1.89
N GLN A 110 4.07 -27.99 1.25
CA GLN A 110 4.69 -29.32 1.23
C GLN A 110 6.00 -29.33 0.44
N PHE A 111 6.07 -28.57 -0.65
CA PHE A 111 7.30 -28.43 -1.40
C PHE A 111 8.40 -27.72 -0.60
N SER A 112 8.06 -26.67 0.16
CA SER A 112 8.99 -25.99 1.08
C SER A 112 9.51 -26.94 2.18
N LEU A 113 8.65 -27.81 2.71
CA LEU A 113 9.08 -28.82 3.68
C LEU A 113 10.00 -29.86 3.04
N TRP A 114 9.68 -30.29 1.83
CA TRP A 114 10.47 -31.26 1.08
C TRP A 114 11.89 -30.71 0.79
N THR A 115 12.01 -29.49 0.28
CA THR A 115 13.32 -28.87 -0.03
C THR A 115 14.18 -28.69 1.23
N LYS A 116 13.57 -28.39 2.38
CA LYS A 116 14.30 -28.30 3.67
C LYS A 116 14.87 -29.63 4.14
N ASN A 117 14.24 -30.75 3.80
CA ASN A 117 14.65 -32.08 4.24
C ASN A 117 15.70 -32.74 3.34
N PHE A 118 15.74 -32.41 2.05
CA PHE A 118 16.65 -33.03 1.06
C PHE A 118 18.03 -32.34 0.94
N GLY A 119 18.24 -31.21 1.61
CA GLY A 119 19.53 -30.51 1.67
C GLY A 119 19.81 -29.57 0.48
N PRO A 120 20.95 -28.86 0.51
CA PRO A 120 21.23 -27.74 -0.42
C PRO A 120 21.42 -28.17 -1.88
N ASN A 121 21.80 -29.42 -2.16
CA ASN A 121 22.09 -29.90 -3.51
C ASN A 121 20.85 -29.87 -4.43
N VAL A 122 19.65 -29.92 -3.86
CA VAL A 122 18.39 -29.82 -4.62
C VAL A 122 18.32 -28.50 -5.40
N PHE A 123 18.87 -27.43 -4.85
CA PHE A 123 18.84 -26.09 -5.45
C PHE A 123 19.80 -25.93 -6.65
N GLU A 124 20.68 -26.89 -6.95
CA GLU A 124 21.53 -26.85 -8.15
C GLU A 124 20.71 -26.83 -9.45
N SER A 125 19.50 -27.39 -9.42
CA SER A 125 18.56 -27.37 -10.55
C SER A 125 17.88 -26.01 -10.77
N LEU A 126 18.02 -25.06 -9.83
CA LEU A 126 17.33 -23.79 -9.84
C LEU A 126 18.06 -22.77 -10.72
N ASN A 127 17.60 -22.63 -11.97
CA ASN A 127 18.16 -21.70 -12.93
C ASN A 127 17.39 -20.36 -13.00
N PRO A 128 17.97 -19.30 -13.60
CA PRO A 128 17.31 -18.00 -13.75
C PRO A 128 15.95 -18.03 -14.46
N LYS A 129 15.77 -18.91 -15.45
CA LYS A 129 14.49 -19.07 -16.17
C LYS A 129 13.41 -19.58 -15.21
N LEU A 130 13.74 -20.52 -14.34
CA LEU A 130 12.81 -21.07 -13.36
C LEU A 130 12.46 -20.06 -12.26
N LYS A 131 13.44 -19.28 -11.78
CA LYS A 131 13.19 -18.17 -10.86
C LYS A 131 12.26 -17.13 -11.48
N HIS A 132 12.46 -16.83 -12.77
CA HIS A 132 11.58 -15.94 -13.51
C HIS A 132 10.15 -16.48 -13.63
N GLU A 133 9.99 -17.75 -14.01
CA GLU A 133 8.69 -18.42 -14.06
C GLU A 133 8.00 -18.43 -12.69
N ALA A 134 8.74 -18.71 -11.61
CA ALA A 134 8.24 -18.70 -10.25
C ALA A 134 7.73 -17.32 -9.84
N PHE A 135 8.45 -16.24 -10.18
CA PHE A 135 7.98 -14.88 -9.98
C PHE A 135 6.68 -14.60 -10.76
N GLN A 136 6.58 -15.05 -12.02
CA GLN A 136 5.33 -14.90 -12.78
C GLN A 136 4.16 -15.64 -12.13
N VAL A 137 4.41 -16.83 -11.58
CA VAL A 137 3.40 -17.57 -10.81
C VAL A 137 2.98 -16.73 -9.61
N ALA A 138 3.92 -16.34 -8.78
CA ALA A 138 3.65 -15.65 -7.52
C ALA A 138 3.00 -14.28 -7.69
N SER A 139 3.38 -13.51 -8.72
CA SER A 139 2.85 -12.16 -8.98
C SER A 139 1.42 -12.16 -9.55
N ARG A 140 1.00 -13.26 -10.18
CA ARG A 140 -0.37 -13.46 -10.66
C ARG A 140 -1.33 -13.91 -9.53
N GLN A 141 -0.79 -14.32 -8.39
CA GLN A 141 -1.57 -14.79 -7.25
C GLN A 141 -2.06 -13.64 -6.38
N ARG A 142 -3.28 -13.79 -5.86
CA ARG A 142 -3.83 -12.88 -4.83
C ARG A 142 -3.50 -13.32 -3.40
N ASN A 143 -3.11 -14.57 -3.21
CA ASN A 143 -2.73 -15.09 -1.90
C ASN A 143 -1.27 -14.72 -1.60
N TRP A 144 -1.08 -13.68 -0.78
CA TRP A 144 0.25 -13.19 -0.42
C TRP A 144 1.12 -14.23 0.30
N ASN A 145 0.52 -15.12 1.11
CA ASN A 145 1.29 -16.18 1.79
C ASN A 145 1.92 -17.15 0.80
N LEU A 146 1.22 -17.45 -0.30
CA LEU A 146 1.77 -18.25 -1.39
C LEU A 146 2.93 -17.52 -2.08
N SER A 147 2.78 -16.21 -2.34
CA SER A 147 3.85 -15.40 -2.93
C SER A 147 5.11 -15.37 -2.05
N VAL A 148 4.94 -15.22 -0.73
CA VAL A 148 6.04 -15.28 0.25
C VAL A 148 6.74 -16.63 0.23
N LEU A 149 5.98 -17.74 0.23
CA LEU A 149 6.57 -19.08 0.15
C LEU A 149 7.31 -19.31 -1.17
N ILE A 150 6.78 -18.84 -2.30
CA ILE A 150 7.47 -18.96 -3.59
C ILE A 150 8.79 -18.17 -3.59
N VAL A 151 8.80 -16.96 -3.03
CA VAL A 151 10.02 -16.16 -2.92
C VAL A 151 11.10 -16.88 -2.10
N ASP A 152 10.72 -17.50 -0.99
CA ASP A 152 11.62 -18.28 -0.13
C ASP A 152 12.13 -19.54 -0.85
N VAL A 153 11.21 -20.39 -1.34
CA VAL A 153 11.55 -21.69 -1.94
C VAL A 153 12.36 -21.55 -3.23
N TYR A 154 12.08 -20.54 -4.06
CA TYR A 154 12.80 -20.31 -5.31
C TYR A 154 13.93 -19.28 -5.15
N GLN A 155 14.30 -18.94 -3.92
CA GLN A 155 15.45 -18.06 -3.63
C GLN A 155 15.46 -16.79 -4.50
N LEU A 156 14.29 -16.17 -4.66
CA LEU A 156 14.11 -15.06 -5.61
C LEU A 156 14.85 -13.79 -5.18
N VAL A 157 15.21 -13.70 -3.89
CA VAL A 157 15.99 -12.59 -3.34
C VAL A 157 17.44 -12.60 -3.85
N GLU A 158 18.01 -13.77 -4.13
CA GLU A 158 19.41 -13.90 -4.59
C GLU A 158 19.61 -13.29 -5.98
N ASP A 159 18.64 -13.50 -6.87
CA ASP A 159 18.64 -12.99 -8.24
C ASP A 159 17.58 -11.90 -8.46
N LYS A 160 17.28 -11.13 -7.40
CA LYS A 160 16.24 -10.08 -7.39
C LYS A 160 16.38 -9.05 -8.51
N GLU A 161 17.59 -8.83 -9.00
CA GLU A 161 17.90 -7.92 -10.10
C GLU A 161 17.24 -8.35 -11.41
N LEU A 162 17.10 -9.66 -11.65
CA LEU A 162 16.40 -10.21 -12.82
C LEU A 162 14.91 -9.87 -12.82
N LEU A 163 14.35 -9.53 -11.66
CA LEU A 163 12.93 -9.27 -11.46
C LEU A 163 12.57 -7.79 -11.58
N LEU A 164 13.56 -6.89 -11.62
CA LEU A 164 13.35 -5.44 -11.78
C LEU A 164 12.52 -5.06 -13.01
N PRO A 165 12.74 -5.65 -14.22
CA PRO A 165 11.92 -5.33 -15.37
C PRO A 165 10.42 -5.60 -15.15
N HIS A 166 10.09 -6.63 -14.36
CA HIS A 166 8.70 -6.97 -14.05
C HIS A 166 8.07 -5.97 -13.10
N ILE A 167 8.79 -5.57 -12.05
CA ILE A 167 8.31 -4.53 -11.12
C ILE A 167 8.12 -3.21 -11.86
N ASN A 168 9.05 -2.84 -12.73
CA ASN A 168 8.91 -1.66 -13.57
C ASN A 168 7.68 -1.75 -14.49
N ASN A 169 7.38 -2.93 -15.03
CA ASN A 169 6.16 -3.14 -15.80
C ASN A 169 4.90 -2.99 -14.93
N MET A 170 4.90 -3.51 -13.70
CA MET A 170 3.81 -3.32 -12.74
C MET A 170 3.57 -1.83 -12.43
N LEU A 171 4.63 -1.04 -12.27
CA LEU A 171 4.54 0.41 -12.08
C LEU A 171 3.94 1.12 -13.30
N LYS A 172 4.33 0.73 -14.52
CA LYS A 172 3.73 1.24 -15.78
C LYS A 172 2.24 0.91 -15.88
N LEU A 173 1.81 -0.19 -15.28
CA LEU A 173 0.41 -0.60 -15.17
C LEU A 173 -0.31 -0.01 -13.95
N HIS A 174 0.31 0.96 -13.26
CA HIS A 174 -0.22 1.63 -12.07
C HIS A 174 -0.52 0.70 -10.88
N MET A 175 0.13 -0.47 -10.84
CA MET A 175 0.02 -1.44 -9.74
C MET A 175 0.92 -1.04 -8.56
N TYR A 176 0.73 0.17 -8.04
CA TYR A 176 1.65 0.77 -7.05
C TYR A 176 1.70 0.01 -5.74
N LYS A 177 0.56 -0.53 -5.28
CA LYS A 177 0.49 -1.26 -4.00
C LYS A 177 1.29 -2.56 -4.12
N GLU A 178 0.99 -3.32 -5.16
CA GLU A 178 1.59 -4.61 -5.43
C GLU A 178 3.10 -4.42 -5.66
N SER A 179 3.50 -3.41 -6.45
CA SER A 179 4.91 -3.07 -6.67
C SER A 179 5.62 -2.75 -5.35
N CYS A 180 5.01 -1.94 -4.49
CA CYS A 180 5.55 -1.61 -3.16
C CYS A 180 5.74 -2.86 -2.28
N GLU A 181 4.77 -3.78 -2.26
CA GLU A 181 4.85 -5.04 -1.51
C GLU A 181 5.94 -5.97 -2.06
N TRP A 182 6.05 -6.08 -3.38
CA TRP A 182 7.11 -6.85 -4.06
C TRP A 182 8.51 -6.29 -3.83
N VAL A 183 8.66 -4.97 -3.86
CA VAL A 183 9.94 -4.30 -3.58
C VAL A 183 10.42 -4.58 -2.16
N LEU A 184 9.51 -4.63 -1.18
CA LEU A 184 9.85 -5.05 0.19
C LEU A 184 10.20 -6.54 0.25
N LEU A 185 9.37 -7.40 -0.37
CA LEU A 185 9.54 -8.85 -0.29
C LEU A 185 10.86 -9.32 -0.92
N LEU A 186 11.29 -8.68 -2.00
CA LEU A 186 12.52 -9.01 -2.72
C LEU A 186 13.74 -8.21 -2.24
N ASN A 187 13.60 -7.36 -1.21
CA ASN A 187 14.67 -6.48 -0.73
C ASN A 187 15.28 -5.59 -1.83
N LEU A 188 14.43 -4.93 -2.62
CA LEU A 188 14.80 -4.06 -3.74
C LEU A 188 14.64 -2.57 -3.43
N GLN A 189 14.52 -2.19 -2.16
CA GLN A 189 14.12 -0.84 -1.76
C GLN A 189 15.12 0.23 -2.23
N ASP A 190 16.41 -0.07 -2.25
CA ASP A 190 17.45 0.88 -2.71
C ASP A 190 17.36 1.18 -4.22
N ARG A 191 16.60 0.41 -5.01
CA ARG A 191 16.42 0.60 -6.46
C ARG A 191 15.28 1.53 -6.84
N PHE A 192 14.45 1.93 -5.88
CA PHE A 192 13.29 2.78 -6.10
C PHE A 192 13.32 3.98 -5.16
N GLY A 193 12.98 5.15 -5.68
CA GLY A 193 12.78 6.37 -4.91
C GLY A 193 11.39 6.46 -4.30
N ILE A 194 11.04 7.68 -3.88
CA ILE A 194 9.72 8.00 -3.31
C ILE A 194 8.68 8.30 -4.39
N MET A 195 9.10 8.62 -5.62
CA MET A 195 8.22 9.08 -6.70
C MET A 195 7.51 7.90 -7.38
N GLU A 196 8.12 6.72 -7.38
CA GLU A 196 7.72 5.56 -8.17
C GLU A 196 6.45 4.90 -7.63
N PHE A 197 6.31 4.80 -6.30
CA PHE A 197 5.10 4.23 -5.69
C PHE A 197 4.66 4.93 -4.41
N LEU A 198 5.55 5.55 -3.62
CA LEU A 198 5.12 6.17 -2.36
C LEU A 198 4.21 7.37 -2.61
N LEU A 199 4.62 8.35 -3.41
CA LEU A 199 3.76 9.49 -3.74
C LEU A 199 2.46 9.08 -4.46
N PRO A 200 2.48 8.20 -5.49
CA PRO A 200 1.24 7.67 -6.06
C PRO A 200 0.32 7.02 -5.02
N LEU A 201 0.85 6.23 -4.09
CA LEU A 201 0.04 5.62 -3.02
C LEU A 201 -0.56 6.67 -2.08
N LEU A 202 0.14 7.76 -1.80
CA LEU A 202 -0.40 8.86 -1.00
C LEU A 202 -1.56 9.58 -1.72
N LEU A 203 -1.40 9.82 -3.04
CA LEU A 203 -2.42 10.40 -3.91
C LEU A 203 -3.67 9.51 -4.04
N LEU A 204 -3.49 8.18 -3.93
CA LEU A 204 -4.56 7.19 -3.91
C LEU A 204 -5.17 6.95 -2.51
N ASP A 205 -4.77 7.73 -1.50
CA ASP A 205 -5.20 7.61 -0.10
C ASP A 205 -4.87 6.24 0.54
N LYS A 206 -3.84 5.55 0.04
CA LYS A 206 -3.37 4.22 0.51
C LYS A 206 -2.31 4.35 1.60
N TRP A 207 -2.58 5.19 2.61
CA TRP A 207 -1.64 5.48 3.71
C TRP A 207 -1.14 4.25 4.46
N ASN A 208 -1.98 3.25 4.66
CA ASN A 208 -1.61 2.04 5.41
C ASN A 208 -0.47 1.28 4.72
N VAL A 209 -0.42 1.29 3.38
CA VAL A 209 0.64 0.63 2.59
C VAL A 209 1.95 1.39 2.76
N VAL A 210 1.89 2.72 2.64
CA VAL A 210 3.06 3.59 2.80
C VAL A 210 3.62 3.50 4.22
N ASP A 211 2.76 3.54 5.24
CA ASP A 211 3.16 3.40 6.65
C ASP A 211 3.89 2.06 6.91
N SER A 212 3.35 0.96 6.37
CA SER A 212 3.97 -0.37 6.45
C SER A 212 5.35 -0.43 5.77
N PHE A 213 5.49 0.21 4.60
CA PHE A 213 6.77 0.31 3.89
C PHE A 213 7.79 1.14 4.67
N LEU A 214 7.40 2.35 5.09
CA LEU A 214 8.30 3.29 5.75
C LEU A 214 8.81 2.74 7.08
N LYS A 215 8.01 1.98 7.84
CA LYS A 215 8.46 1.27 9.05
C LYS A 215 9.67 0.37 8.82
N LYS A 216 9.83 -0.18 7.62
CA LYS A 216 10.95 -1.07 7.25
C LYS A 216 12.08 -0.32 6.53
N CYS A 217 11.86 0.93 6.12
CA CYS A 217 12.76 1.66 5.22
C CYS A 217 13.05 3.07 5.75
N PRO A 218 14.01 3.22 6.69
CA PRO A 218 14.35 4.52 7.28
C PRO A 218 14.82 5.57 6.26
N LYS A 219 15.59 5.14 5.24
CA LYS A 219 16.08 6.03 4.17
C LYS A 219 14.93 6.67 3.40
N HIS A 220 13.92 5.89 3.01
CA HIS A 220 12.73 6.39 2.31
C HIS A 220 11.87 7.26 3.21
N ASN A 221 11.78 6.94 4.50
CA ASN A 221 11.07 7.77 5.47
C ASN A 221 11.69 9.16 5.55
N LEU A 222 13.02 9.24 5.69
CA LEU A 222 13.72 10.53 5.72
C LEU A 222 13.55 11.30 4.41
N LYS A 223 13.71 10.64 3.25
CA LYS A 223 13.50 11.27 1.94
C LYS A 223 12.08 11.82 1.79
N LEU A 224 11.06 11.07 2.20
CA LEU A 224 9.67 11.51 2.15
C LEU A 224 9.42 12.67 3.12
N ILE A 225 9.97 12.63 4.34
CA ILE A 225 9.85 13.72 5.31
C ILE A 225 10.43 15.01 4.74
N LYS A 226 11.66 14.97 4.21
CA LYS A 226 12.31 16.14 3.61
C LYS A 226 11.52 16.69 2.43
N PHE A 227 11.03 15.79 1.58
CA PHE A 227 10.19 16.16 0.45
C PHE A 227 8.93 16.90 0.91
N LEU A 228 8.18 16.36 1.87
CA LEU A 228 6.96 17.01 2.37
C LEU A 228 7.25 18.30 3.15
N ASP A 229 8.37 18.38 3.86
CA ASP A 229 8.80 19.59 4.57
C ASP A 229 9.14 20.72 3.60
N ASP A 230 9.87 20.43 2.52
CA ASP A 230 10.19 21.42 1.49
C ASP A 230 8.92 21.97 0.81
N MET A 231 7.95 21.10 0.53
CA MET A 231 6.63 21.53 0.03
C MET A 231 5.93 22.50 0.99
N ILE A 232 6.01 22.26 2.31
CA ILE A 232 5.45 23.16 3.33
C ILE A 232 6.12 24.55 3.28
N GLY A 233 7.43 24.58 3.04
CA GLY A 233 8.20 25.82 2.88
C GLY A 233 7.66 26.68 1.73
N ARG A 234 7.44 26.05 0.57
CA ARG A 234 6.97 26.70 -0.67
C ARG A 234 5.54 27.24 -0.60
N GLY A 235 4.70 26.67 0.26
CA GLY A 235 3.35 27.19 0.56
C GLY A 235 2.27 26.93 -0.50
N ASN A 236 2.61 26.33 -1.65
CA ASN A 236 1.68 25.95 -2.73
C ASN A 236 1.48 24.43 -2.84
N THR A 237 1.49 23.74 -1.69
CA THR A 237 1.49 22.27 -1.56
C THR A 237 0.41 21.55 -2.39
N GLY A 238 -0.78 22.13 -2.48
CA GLY A 238 -1.90 21.57 -3.26
C GLY A 238 -1.65 21.57 -4.77
N GLN A 239 -1.10 22.67 -5.30
CA GLN A 239 -0.75 22.78 -6.72
C GLN A 239 0.43 21.89 -7.09
N GLU A 240 1.43 21.82 -6.21
CA GLU A 240 2.60 20.97 -6.42
C GLU A 240 2.21 19.47 -6.44
N MET A 241 1.36 19.01 -5.52
CA MET A 241 0.84 17.64 -5.60
C MET A 241 -0.02 17.38 -6.84
N ALA A 242 -0.77 18.37 -7.33
CA ALA A 242 -1.53 18.23 -8.58
C ALA A 242 -0.61 18.13 -9.80
N SER A 243 0.49 18.90 -9.82
CA SER A 243 1.53 18.79 -10.83
C SER A 243 2.17 17.41 -10.82
N ILE A 244 2.55 16.90 -9.64
CA ILE A 244 3.14 15.56 -9.47
C ILE A 244 2.17 14.47 -9.90
N ALA A 245 0.90 14.57 -9.54
CA ALA A 245 -0.12 13.61 -9.96
C ALA A 245 -0.23 13.53 -11.49
N THR A 246 -0.10 14.67 -12.16
CA THR A 246 -0.13 14.79 -13.63
C THR A 246 1.15 14.23 -14.25
N GLU A 247 2.32 14.60 -13.72
CA GLU A 247 3.64 14.15 -14.20
C GLU A 247 3.80 12.63 -14.08
N LEU A 248 3.36 12.05 -12.95
CA LEU A 248 3.42 10.61 -12.70
C LEU A 248 2.25 9.84 -13.36
N ASN A 249 1.33 10.54 -14.04
CA ASN A 249 0.14 9.97 -14.67
C ASN A 249 -0.63 9.04 -13.72
N VAL A 250 -0.90 9.50 -12.50
CA VAL A 250 -1.57 8.66 -11.49
C VAL A 250 -3.07 8.57 -11.80
N PRO A 251 -3.64 7.37 -12.04
CA PRO A 251 -5.06 7.22 -12.29
C PRO A 251 -5.88 7.41 -11.01
N ASP A 252 -7.15 7.81 -11.14
CA ASP A 252 -8.14 7.82 -10.06
C ASP A 252 -7.71 8.52 -8.76
N VAL A 253 -6.96 9.62 -8.88
CA VAL A 253 -6.49 10.38 -7.72
C VAL A 253 -7.67 10.80 -6.86
N LYS A 254 -7.59 10.52 -5.57
CA LYS A 254 -8.67 10.79 -4.63
C LYS A 254 -8.70 12.29 -4.32
N HIS A 255 -9.87 12.92 -4.47
CA HIS A 255 -10.07 14.30 -4.01
C HIS A 255 -9.71 14.47 -2.52
N SER A 256 -9.97 13.45 -1.70
CA SER A 256 -9.59 13.45 -0.27
C SER A 256 -8.08 13.59 -0.08
N ALA A 257 -7.25 13.05 -0.97
CA ALA A 257 -5.80 13.18 -0.90
C ALA A 257 -5.39 14.63 -1.16
N PHE A 258 -5.88 15.26 -2.23
CA PHE A 258 -5.60 16.68 -2.50
C PHE A 258 -6.04 17.58 -1.35
N THR A 259 -7.22 17.36 -0.76
CA THR A 259 -7.65 18.13 0.40
C THR A 259 -6.66 18.03 1.56
N LYS A 260 -6.10 16.83 1.82
CA LYS A 260 -5.08 16.65 2.89
C LYS A 260 -3.78 17.38 2.59
N PHE A 261 -3.33 17.38 1.33
CA PHE A 261 -2.09 18.05 0.92
C PHE A 261 -2.24 19.58 0.80
N SER A 262 -3.40 20.07 0.38
CA SER A 262 -3.70 21.50 0.33
C SER A 262 -3.86 22.13 1.72
N GLN A 263 -4.23 21.33 2.72
CA GLN A 263 -4.35 21.79 4.09
C GLN A 263 -3.01 21.68 4.83
N TYR A 264 -2.34 22.83 4.96
CA TYR A 264 -1.08 22.96 5.70
C TYR A 264 -1.07 22.25 7.07
N LYS A 265 -2.12 22.44 7.90
CA LYS A 265 -2.21 21.81 9.25
C LYS A 265 -2.16 20.28 9.17
N THR A 266 -2.83 19.72 8.17
CA THR A 266 -2.88 18.28 7.94
C THR A 266 -1.51 17.77 7.51
N LEU A 267 -0.84 18.47 6.59
CA LEU A 267 0.50 18.13 6.13
C LEU A 267 1.54 18.16 7.25
N VAL A 268 1.55 19.19 8.10
CA VAL A 268 2.44 19.24 9.28
C VAL A 268 2.18 18.07 10.24
N LYS A 269 0.92 17.73 10.49
CA LYS A 269 0.58 16.56 11.33
C LYS A 269 1.12 15.27 10.73
N MET A 270 1.08 15.14 9.42
CA MET A 270 1.60 13.97 8.70
C MET A 270 3.13 13.89 8.82
N VAL A 271 3.84 15.00 8.59
CA VAL A 271 5.30 15.06 8.78
C VAL A 271 5.68 14.69 10.22
N LYS A 272 4.98 15.25 11.23
CA LYS A 272 5.19 14.88 12.64
C LYS A 272 4.99 13.38 12.89
N LYS A 273 3.94 12.78 12.31
CA LYS A 273 3.69 11.33 12.41
C LYS A 273 4.83 10.53 11.77
N LEU A 274 5.27 10.89 10.58
CA LEU A 274 6.35 10.19 9.86
C LEU A 274 7.68 10.27 10.60
N ARG A 275 7.97 11.43 11.21
CA ARG A 275 9.16 11.61 12.06
C ARG A 275 9.18 10.67 13.25
N ALA A 276 8.03 10.47 13.90
CA ALA A 276 7.90 9.58 15.05
C ALA A 276 8.15 8.10 14.70
N ILE A 277 8.03 7.69 13.42
CA ILE A 277 8.27 6.29 13.02
C ILE A 277 9.72 5.87 13.28
N HIS A 278 10.68 6.76 12.98
CA HIS A 278 12.12 6.48 13.06
C HIS A 278 12.89 7.50 13.91
N ASN A 279 12.20 8.20 14.82
CA ASN A 279 12.78 9.22 15.69
C ASN A 279 13.67 10.25 14.95
N VAL A 280 13.15 10.79 13.86
CA VAL A 280 13.87 11.77 13.04
C VAL A 280 13.93 13.13 13.77
N SER A 281 15.13 13.73 13.81
CA SER A 281 15.39 15.03 14.46
C SER A 281 14.47 16.15 13.95
N ASP A 282 14.21 17.14 14.80
CA ASP A 282 13.51 18.38 14.40
C ASP A 282 14.28 19.13 13.30
N ASP A 283 15.62 19.01 13.30
CA ASP A 283 16.52 19.68 12.35
C ASP A 283 16.29 19.25 10.90
N GLU A 284 15.74 18.05 10.69
CA GLU A 284 15.42 17.52 9.36
C GLU A 284 14.10 18.08 8.79
N THR A 285 13.36 18.89 9.58
CA THR A 285 12.08 19.52 9.20
C THR A 285 12.02 21.01 9.56
N PRO A 286 12.94 21.84 9.02
CA PRO A 286 13.02 23.25 9.35
C PRO A 286 11.75 24.03 8.98
N ASN A 287 11.07 23.68 7.87
CA ASN A 287 9.88 24.41 7.43
C ASN A 287 8.69 24.15 8.35
N CYS A 288 8.52 22.91 8.82
CA CYS A 288 7.54 22.60 9.87
C CYS A 288 7.81 23.41 11.15
N ALA A 289 9.07 23.54 11.55
CA ALA A 289 9.44 24.30 12.75
C ALA A 289 9.11 25.80 12.59
N ILE A 290 9.44 26.40 11.45
CA ILE A 290 9.09 27.79 11.11
C ILE A 290 7.60 28.01 11.21
N ARG A 291 6.81 27.16 10.56
CA ARG A 291 5.36 27.34 10.49
C ARG A 291 4.67 27.07 11.82
N HIS A 292 5.21 26.17 12.63
CA HIS A 292 4.81 26.01 14.03
C HIS A 292 5.09 27.29 14.82
N GLY A 293 6.30 27.86 14.70
CA GLY A 293 6.68 29.13 15.32
C GLY A 293 5.70 30.26 14.96
N ILE A 294 5.40 30.45 13.68
CA ILE A 294 4.41 31.43 13.20
C ILE A 294 3.03 31.21 13.86
N SER A 295 2.58 29.96 13.96
CA SER A 295 1.30 29.62 14.57
C SER A 295 1.28 29.93 16.08
N SER A 296 2.36 29.60 16.80
CA SER A 296 2.53 29.96 18.21
C SER A 296 2.52 31.47 18.41
N ILE A 297 3.23 32.23 17.56
CA ILE A 297 3.24 33.69 17.63
C ILE A 297 1.84 34.27 17.45
N ASN A 298 1.08 33.81 16.45
CA ASN A 298 -0.30 34.26 16.24
C ASN A 298 -1.18 34.02 17.49
N PHE A 299 -1.01 32.87 18.14
CA PHE A 299 -1.73 32.55 19.37
C PHE A 299 -1.33 33.46 20.54
N LEU A 300 -0.03 33.69 20.75
CA LEU A 300 0.47 34.56 21.81
C LEU A 300 0.02 36.01 21.61
N VAL A 301 0.09 36.51 20.38
CA VAL A 301 -0.38 37.86 20.02
C VAL A 301 -1.87 38.00 20.31
N TYR A 302 -2.69 37.02 19.90
CA TYR A 302 -4.11 37.00 20.20
C TYR A 302 -4.39 36.99 21.72
N ARG A 303 -3.69 36.16 22.49
CA ARG A 303 -3.82 36.14 23.96
C ARG A 303 -3.46 37.47 24.62
N ARG A 304 -2.45 38.17 24.10
CA ARG A 304 -1.96 39.43 24.66
C ARG A 304 -2.83 40.63 24.31
N TYR A 305 -3.20 40.77 23.03
CA TYR A 305 -3.83 41.98 22.51
C TYR A 305 -5.35 41.87 22.38
N SER A 306 -5.89 40.66 22.19
CA SER A 306 -7.34 40.45 22.10
C SER A 306 -7.94 40.00 23.42
N GLU A 307 -7.36 38.97 24.05
CA GLU A 307 -7.89 38.43 25.32
C GLU A 307 -7.34 39.13 26.57
N ALA A 308 -6.23 39.87 26.44
CA ALA A 308 -5.48 40.44 27.55
C ALA A 308 -5.19 39.42 28.69
N SER A 309 -5.01 38.14 28.33
CA SER A 309 -4.93 37.02 29.28
C SER A 309 -3.50 36.72 29.76
N ILE A 310 -2.50 37.45 29.25
CA ILE A 310 -1.08 37.30 29.62
C ILE A 310 -0.42 38.68 29.80
N SER A 311 0.49 38.79 30.76
CA SER A 311 1.28 40.00 30.98
C SER A 311 2.33 40.21 29.89
N LYS A 312 2.92 41.41 29.85
CA LYS A 312 3.96 41.78 28.88
C LYS A 312 5.23 40.96 29.07
N GLU A 313 5.63 40.75 30.32
CA GLU A 313 6.81 39.97 30.70
C GLU A 313 6.62 38.51 30.31
N ALA A 314 5.45 37.93 30.60
CA ALA A 314 5.11 36.56 30.22
C ALA A 314 5.07 36.40 28.68
N PHE A 315 4.50 37.38 27.95
CA PHE A 315 4.50 37.37 26.50
C PHE A 315 5.92 37.33 25.92
N ARG A 316 6.81 38.20 26.41
CA ARG A 316 8.22 38.25 25.98
C ARG A 316 8.95 36.93 26.23
N GLU A 317 8.81 36.35 27.43
CA GLU A 317 9.42 35.06 27.74
C GLU A 317 8.90 33.94 26.84
N MET A 318 7.58 33.85 26.64
CA MET A 318 6.98 32.82 25.80
C MET A 318 7.36 32.96 24.31
N VAL A 319 7.49 34.19 23.80
CA VAL A 319 7.97 34.46 22.44
C VAL A 319 9.42 34.03 22.27
N LEU A 320 10.29 34.35 23.23
CA LEU A 320 11.70 33.93 23.23
C LEU A 320 11.82 32.40 23.32
N ASP A 321 11.01 31.75 24.16
CA ASP A 321 11.00 30.30 24.32
C ASP A 321 10.52 29.58 23.04
N ASN A 322 9.50 30.13 22.35
CA ASN A 322 9.01 29.58 21.08
C ASN A 322 9.97 29.80 19.90
N ASN A 323 10.90 30.75 20.00
CA ASN A 323 11.83 31.07 18.92
C ASN A 323 13.32 31.02 19.37
N LYS A 324 13.68 29.99 20.14
CA LYS A 324 15.06 29.75 20.61
C LYS A 324 16.11 29.78 19.51
N ASN A 325 15.73 29.30 18.32
CA ASN A 325 16.61 29.23 17.15
C ASN A 325 16.72 30.57 16.38
N ARG A 326 16.06 31.64 16.87
CA ARG A 326 16.05 32.99 16.27
C ARG A 326 15.76 32.97 14.77
N ASN A 327 14.76 32.19 14.38
CA ASN A 327 14.43 32.05 12.97
C ASN A 327 13.92 33.38 12.41
N SER A 328 14.58 33.88 11.36
CA SER A 328 14.32 35.21 10.79
C SER A 328 12.87 35.35 10.30
N GLU A 329 12.30 34.32 9.68
CA GLU A 329 10.92 34.36 9.18
C GLU A 329 9.90 34.49 10.32
N VAL A 330 10.11 33.77 11.42
CA VAL A 330 9.22 33.85 12.60
C VAL A 330 9.31 35.24 13.24
N ILE A 331 10.51 35.82 13.29
CA ILE A 331 10.73 37.18 13.82
C ILE A 331 10.06 38.22 12.90
N GLN A 332 10.27 38.13 11.59
CA GLN A 332 9.64 39.03 10.62
C GLN A 332 8.12 38.97 10.71
N HIS A 333 7.54 37.78 10.88
CA HIS A 333 6.10 37.62 11.07
C HIS A 333 5.61 38.28 12.37
N LEU A 334 6.35 38.14 13.47
CA LEU A 334 6.03 38.82 14.73
C LEU A 334 6.04 40.34 14.56
N ILE A 335 7.11 40.89 13.96
CA ILE A 335 7.24 42.34 13.73
C ILE A 335 6.07 42.84 12.89
N SER A 336 5.75 42.17 11.79
CA SER A 336 4.60 42.52 10.95
C SER A 336 3.31 42.57 11.76
N LYS A 337 3.08 41.57 12.63
CA LYS A 337 1.88 41.52 13.46
C LYS A 337 1.81 42.62 14.51
N LEU A 338 2.94 42.99 15.11
CA LEU A 338 3.00 44.08 16.09
C LEU A 338 2.81 45.45 15.41
N CYS A 339 3.36 45.63 14.21
CA CYS A 339 3.10 46.80 13.38
C CYS A 339 1.61 46.93 13.02
N ASP A 340 0.96 45.85 12.59
CA ASP A 340 -0.48 45.83 12.28
C ASP A 340 -1.35 46.23 13.50
N LEU A 341 -0.90 45.89 14.70
CA LEU A 341 -1.57 46.20 15.97
C LEU A 341 -1.20 47.57 16.55
N GLY A 342 -0.32 48.33 15.89
CA GLY A 342 0.09 49.67 16.31
C GLY A 342 1.06 49.71 17.49
N ASP A 343 1.76 48.60 17.79
CA ASP A 343 2.75 48.51 18.87
C ASP A 343 4.16 48.14 18.35
N PRO A 344 4.79 48.97 17.49
CA PRO A 344 6.09 48.66 16.89
C PRO A 344 7.27 48.79 17.87
N LYS A 345 7.03 49.21 19.11
CA LYS A 345 8.06 49.36 20.15
C LYS A 345 8.24 48.09 20.98
N GLU A 346 7.21 47.25 21.01
CA GLU A 346 7.27 45.89 21.55
C GLU A 346 7.99 44.95 20.57
#